data_AF-A0A4R0HJX9-F1
#
_entry.id   AF-A0A4R0HJX9-F1
#
_cell.length_a   1.000
_cell.length_b   1.000
_cell.length_c   1.000
_cell.angle_alpha   90.00
_cell.angle_beta   90.00
_cell.angle_gamma   90.00
#
_symmetry.space_group_name_H-M   'P 1'
#
loop_
_entity.id
_entity.type
_entity.pdbx_description
1 polymer ?
#
loop_
_entity_poly.entity_id
_entity_poly.type
_entity_poly.pdbx_seq_one_letter_code
_entity_poly.pdbx_strand_id
1 'polypeptide(L)'
;MRYMIINKADADSEAGNFPPQEVAEGVGRVVEDLSKAGVLLFAEGVHRSSLGARVKVDAGKRTVTDGPFAETKELIGGVIVVEVRSRDEAIEWAARLAEALGSEVEVRRVVEEADFGPDSDVFAS
;
A
#
# COMPACT_ATOMS: atom_id res chain seq x y z
N MET A 1 5.74 6.42 -14.21
CA MET A 1 4.95 5.20 -13.93
C MET A 1 4.61 5.19 -12.46
N ARG A 2 3.37 4.87 -12.11
CA ARG A 2 2.96 4.82 -10.71
C ARG A 2 3.14 3.43 -10.11
N TYR A 3 3.62 3.40 -8.87
CA TYR A 3 3.75 2.18 -8.07
C TYR A 3 3.11 2.38 -6.70
N MET A 4 2.44 1.33 -6.23
CA MET A 4 1.99 1.18 -4.85
C MET A 4 3.05 0.40 -4.07
N ILE A 5 3.44 0.91 -2.91
CA ILE A 5 4.22 0.22 -1.90
C ILE A 5 3.29 -0.03 -0.72
N ILE A 6 3.10 -1.29 -0.36
CA ILE A 6 2.10 -1.73 0.63
C ILE A 6 2.83 -2.39 1.79
N ASN A 7 2.64 -1.89 3.00
CA ASN A 7 3.16 -2.56 4.20
C ASN A 7 2.08 -3.37 4.90
N LYS A 8 2.51 -4.42 5.60
CA LYS A 8 1.62 -5.28 6.37
C LYS A 8 1.22 -4.60 7.68
N ALA A 9 -0.01 -4.85 8.11
CA ALA A 9 -0.41 -4.67 9.49
C ALA A 9 0.17 -5.83 10.33
N ASP A 10 0.34 -5.56 11.61
CA ASP A 10 0.81 -6.46 12.64
C ASP A 10 -0.19 -6.50 13.81
N ALA A 11 0.13 -7.25 14.86
CA ALA A 11 -0.73 -7.37 16.03
C ALA A 11 -0.96 -6.03 16.75
N ASP A 12 0.03 -5.14 16.73
CA ASP A 12 -0.03 -3.85 17.42
C ASP A 12 -0.91 -2.85 16.67
N SER A 13 -0.70 -2.70 15.37
CA SER A 13 -1.53 -1.85 14.51
C SER A 13 -2.99 -2.32 14.48
N GLU A 14 -3.25 -3.64 14.45
CA GLU A 14 -4.61 -4.17 14.54
C GLU A 14 -5.23 -4.02 15.94
N ALA A 15 -4.42 -3.93 16.99
CA ALA A 15 -4.88 -3.53 18.33
C ALA A 15 -5.14 -2.01 18.43
N GLY A 16 -4.71 -1.22 17.44
CA GLY A 16 -4.79 0.24 17.43
C GLY A 16 -3.67 0.92 18.22
N ASN A 17 -2.57 0.22 18.49
CA ASN A 17 -1.38 0.77 19.12
C ASN A 17 -0.61 1.62 18.12
N PHE A 18 0.03 2.67 18.61
CA PHE A 18 0.94 3.48 17.80
C PHE A 18 2.27 2.73 17.62
N PRO A 19 2.92 2.80 16.45
CA PRO A 19 4.23 2.20 16.27
C PRO A 19 5.25 2.82 17.24
N PRO A 20 6.34 2.09 17.58
CA PRO A 20 7.46 2.66 18.32
C PRO A 20 7.96 3.95 17.66
N GLN A 21 8.40 4.92 18.47
CA GLN A 21 8.82 6.24 17.99
C GLN A 21 9.89 6.16 16.90
N GLU A 22 10.87 5.26 17.05
CA GLU A 22 11.94 5.06 16.06
C GLU A 22 11.41 4.64 14.69
N VAL A 23 10.41 3.74 14.65
CA VAL A 23 9.75 3.30 13.42
C VAL A 23 8.97 4.47 12.81
N ALA A 24 8.19 5.18 13.61
CA ALA A 24 7.41 6.34 13.15
C ALA A 24 8.30 7.43 12.53
N GLU A 25 9.42 7.75 13.18
CA GLU A 25 10.39 8.71 12.66
C GLU A 25 11.12 8.20 11.42
N GLY A 26 11.46 6.91 11.37
CA GLY A 26 12.07 6.26 10.21
C GLY A 26 11.18 6.36 8.98
N VAL A 27 9.91 5.97 9.11
CA VAL A 27 8.91 6.08 8.04
C VAL A 27 8.70 7.56 7.67
N GLY A 28 8.61 8.45 8.65
CA GLY A 28 8.49 9.89 8.42
C GLY A 28 9.62 10.46 7.56
N ARG A 29 10.87 10.06 7.82
CA ARG A 29 12.04 10.45 7.00
C ARG A 29 11.94 9.95 5.57
N VAL A 30 11.49 8.69 5.36
CA VAL A 30 11.31 8.13 4.01
C VAL A 30 10.24 8.92 3.25
N VAL A 31 9.11 9.24 3.88
CA VAL A 31 8.03 10.03 3.28
C VAL A 31 8.50 11.46 2.96
N GLU A 32 9.26 12.09 3.85
CA GLU A 32 9.85 13.41 3.61
C GLU A 32 10.80 13.40 2.41
N ASP A 33 11.66 12.38 2.30
CA ASP A 33 12.58 12.23 1.18
C ASP A 33 11.86 11.97 -0.15
N LEU A 34 10.81 11.15 -0.15
CA LEU A 34 9.92 10.96 -1.30
C LEU A 34 9.28 12.28 -1.74
N SER A 35 8.82 13.09 -0.77
CA SER A 35 8.23 14.40 -1.04
C SER A 35 9.26 15.37 -1.62
N LYS A 36 10.48 15.42 -1.05
CA LYS A 36 11.57 16.27 -1.55
C LYS A 36 12.04 15.86 -2.95
N ALA A 37 12.03 14.56 -3.24
CA ALA A 37 12.33 14.03 -4.56
C ALA A 37 11.24 14.34 -5.60
N GLY A 38 10.05 14.82 -5.16
CA GLY A 38 8.94 15.15 -6.04
C GLY A 38 8.22 13.92 -6.63
N VAL A 39 8.41 12.74 -6.03
CA VAL A 39 7.87 11.47 -6.52
C VAL A 39 6.68 10.97 -5.68
N LEU A 40 6.37 11.62 -4.55
CA LEU A 40 5.28 11.22 -3.67
C LEU A 40 3.92 11.66 -4.20
N LEU A 41 2.98 10.72 -4.34
CA LEU A 41 1.57 11.01 -4.68
C LEU A 41 0.62 10.82 -3.51
N PHE A 42 0.91 9.84 -2.64
CA PHE A 42 0.09 9.49 -1.48
C PHE A 42 0.92 8.69 -0.48
N ALA A 43 0.76 8.90 0.83
CA ALA A 43 1.39 8.06 1.86
C ALA A 43 0.55 8.11 3.13
N GLU A 44 -0.17 7.04 3.43
CA GLU A 44 -1.01 6.99 4.63
C GLU A 44 -1.04 5.57 5.22
N GLY A 45 -1.16 5.51 6.55
CA GLY A 45 -1.57 4.31 7.25
C GLY A 45 -3.08 4.09 7.13
N VAL A 46 -3.55 2.88 7.38
CA VAL A 46 -4.98 2.57 7.50
C VAL A 46 -5.33 2.18 8.93
N HIS A 47 -6.57 2.44 9.34
CA HIS A 47 -7.07 1.95 10.62
C HIS A 47 -7.14 0.42 10.65
N ARG A 48 -7.06 -0.16 11.86
CA ARG A 48 -7.26 -1.59 12.10
C ARG A 48 -8.46 -2.14 11.32
N SER A 49 -8.30 -3.33 10.76
CA SER A 49 -9.24 -3.92 9.82
C SER A 49 -10.67 -4.10 10.37
N SER A 50 -10.80 -4.25 11.70
CA SER A 50 -12.09 -4.33 12.41
C SER A 50 -12.96 -3.07 12.31
N LEU A 51 -12.41 -1.93 11.88
CA LEU A 51 -13.17 -0.71 11.59
C LEU A 51 -13.53 -0.58 10.10
N GLY A 52 -13.08 -1.51 9.26
CA GLY A 52 -13.36 -1.53 7.83
C GLY A 52 -14.75 -2.08 7.52
N ALA A 53 -15.22 -1.79 6.32
CA ALA A 53 -16.46 -2.34 5.78
C ALA A 53 -16.23 -2.92 4.39
N ARG A 54 -16.90 -4.04 4.10
CA ARG A 54 -17.01 -4.64 2.78
C ARG A 54 -18.38 -4.39 2.21
N VAL A 55 -18.41 -4.00 0.96
CA VAL A 55 -19.64 -3.73 0.23
C VAL A 55 -19.68 -4.64 -0.99
N LYS A 56 -20.72 -5.48 -1.10
CA LYS A 56 -20.99 -6.31 -2.27
C LYS A 56 -22.34 -5.92 -2.86
N VAL A 57 -22.38 -5.73 -4.18
CA VAL A 57 -23.63 -5.59 -4.93
C VAL A 57 -23.77 -6.81 -5.83
N ASP A 58 -24.90 -7.51 -5.69
CA ASP A 58 -25.20 -8.69 -6.49
C ASP A 58 -26.68 -8.66 -6.87
N ALA A 59 -26.97 -8.83 -8.16
CA ALA A 59 -28.32 -8.72 -8.74
C ALA A 59 -29.12 -7.48 -8.26
N GLY A 60 -28.45 -6.33 -8.13
CA GLY A 60 -29.07 -5.07 -7.67
C GLY A 60 -29.30 -4.98 -6.16
N LYS A 61 -28.96 -6.00 -5.38
CA LYS A 61 -29.01 -5.98 -3.90
C LYS A 61 -27.65 -5.63 -3.33
N ARG A 62 -27.60 -4.61 -2.47
CA ARG A 62 -26.40 -4.23 -1.70
C ARG A 62 -26.36 -4.97 -0.36
N THR A 63 -25.23 -5.58 -0.07
CA THR A 63 -24.88 -6.15 1.24
C THR A 63 -23.65 -5.41 1.79
N VAL A 64 -23.72 -4.99 3.05
CA VAL A 64 -22.58 -4.42 3.79
C VAL A 64 -22.26 -5.37 4.93
N THR A 65 -20.99 -5.75 5.05
CA THR A 65 -20.47 -6.60 6.14
C THR A 65 -19.20 -5.99 6.67
N ASP A 66 -18.88 -6.25 7.93
CA ASP A 66 -17.60 -5.81 8.50
C ASP A 66 -16.43 -6.43 7.73
N GLY A 67 -15.37 -5.64 7.60
CA GLY A 67 -14.10 -6.06 7.02
C GLY A 67 -13.24 -6.88 8.00
N PRO A 68 -12.05 -7.33 7.55
CA PRO A 68 -11.50 -7.24 6.20
C PRO A 68 -12.11 -8.28 5.23
N PHE A 69 -11.54 -8.42 4.02
CA PHE A 69 -11.82 -9.57 3.16
C PHE A 69 -11.58 -10.89 3.91
N ALA A 70 -12.41 -11.90 3.61
CA ALA A 70 -12.32 -13.20 4.26
C ALA A 70 -11.02 -13.94 3.83
N GLU A 71 -10.51 -14.81 4.71
CA GLU A 71 -9.34 -15.68 4.47
C GLU A 71 -8.01 -14.95 4.21
N THR A 72 -7.89 -13.69 4.62
CA THR A 72 -6.61 -12.97 4.47
C THR A 72 -5.63 -13.36 5.56
N LYS A 73 -4.47 -13.91 5.18
CA LYS A 73 -3.36 -14.21 6.11
C LYS A 73 -2.62 -12.95 6.55
N GLU A 74 -2.66 -11.91 5.73
CA GLU A 74 -1.91 -10.67 5.89
C GLU A 74 -2.82 -9.49 5.59
N LEU A 75 -2.78 -8.46 6.44
CA LEU A 75 -3.62 -7.28 6.31
C LEU A 75 -2.77 -6.09 5.89
N ILE A 76 -3.38 -5.11 5.24
CA ILE A 76 -2.70 -3.86 4.86
C ILE A 76 -2.65 -2.95 6.09
N GLY A 77 -1.46 -2.49 6.44
CA GLY A 77 -1.25 -1.48 7.50
C GLY A 77 -1.06 -0.06 6.94
N GLY A 78 -0.66 0.06 5.68
CA GLY A 78 -0.47 1.34 5.01
C GLY A 78 -0.14 1.20 3.53
N VAL A 79 -0.25 2.33 2.83
CA VAL A 79 -0.02 2.42 1.39
C VAL A 79 0.74 3.72 1.08
N ILE A 80 1.80 3.59 0.29
CA ILE A 80 2.47 4.71 -0.37
C ILE A 80 2.30 4.57 -1.88
N VAL A 81 1.95 5.65 -2.56
CA VAL A 81 1.91 5.73 -4.02
C VAL A 81 3.00 6.70 -4.48
N VAL A 82 3.86 6.22 -5.37
CA VAL A 82 4.96 7.00 -5.94
C VAL A 82 4.88 7.05 -7.46
N GLU A 83 5.34 8.14 -8.06
CA GLU A 83 5.56 8.26 -9.50
C GLU A 83 7.07 8.29 -9.78
N VAL A 84 7.57 7.22 -10.41
CA VAL A 84 9.00 7.01 -10.66
C VAL A 84 9.26 6.61 -12.11
N ARG A 85 10.53 6.58 -12.51
CA ARG A 85 10.96 6.31 -13.89
C ARG A 85 11.12 4.81 -14.19
N SER A 86 11.22 3.96 -13.16
CA SER A 86 11.40 2.52 -13.34
C SER A 86 10.88 1.71 -12.14
N ARG A 87 10.72 0.40 -12.35
CA ARG A 87 10.45 -0.55 -11.25
C ARG A 87 11.57 -0.55 -10.22
N ASP A 88 12.82 -0.48 -10.67
CA ASP A 88 13.98 -0.49 -9.77
C ASP A 88 13.98 0.73 -8.86
N GLU A 89 13.62 1.93 -9.37
CA GLU A 89 13.44 3.11 -8.51
C GLU A 89 12.35 2.90 -7.45
N ALA A 90 11.23 2.26 -7.79
CA ALA A 90 10.21 1.93 -6.81
C ALA A 90 10.71 0.94 -5.75
N ILE A 91 11.52 -0.05 -6.16
CA ILE A 91 12.12 -1.04 -5.26
C ILE A 91 13.11 -0.38 -4.29
N GLU A 92 13.92 0.58 -4.74
CA GLU A 92 14.84 1.32 -3.86
C GLU A 92 14.08 2.08 -2.76
N TRP A 93 12.98 2.76 -3.11
CA TRP A 93 12.14 3.42 -2.11
C TRP A 93 11.46 2.43 -1.16
N ALA A 94 11.00 1.30 -1.70
CA ALA A 94 10.38 0.24 -0.92
C ALA A 94 11.36 -0.42 0.05
N ALA A 95 12.62 -0.63 -0.35
CA ALA A 95 13.66 -1.17 0.51
C ALA A 95 13.91 -0.27 1.72
N ARG A 96 14.00 1.05 1.50
CA ARG A 96 14.14 2.03 2.57
C ARG A 96 12.94 2.04 3.52
N LEU A 97 11.72 1.87 2.99
CA LEU A 97 10.52 1.73 3.81
C LEU A 97 10.54 0.43 4.63
N ALA A 98 10.94 -0.69 4.02
CA ALA A 98 11.07 -1.98 4.69
C ALA A 98 12.10 -1.94 5.83
N GLU A 99 13.24 -1.28 5.62
CA GLU A 99 14.24 -1.03 6.66
C GLU A 99 13.67 -0.19 7.81
N ALA A 100 12.96 0.90 7.50
CA ALA A 100 12.34 1.76 8.51
C ALA A 100 11.24 1.05 9.32
N LEU A 101 10.49 0.15 8.68
CA LEU A 101 9.43 -0.64 9.31
C LEU A 101 9.95 -1.89 10.03
N GLY A 102 11.15 -2.38 9.68
CA GLY A 102 11.64 -3.69 10.11
C GLY A 102 10.80 -4.87 9.59
N SER A 103 10.07 -4.69 8.48
CA SER A 103 9.18 -5.70 7.91
C SER A 103 9.15 -5.63 6.38
N GLU A 104 8.70 -6.71 5.73
CA GLU A 104 8.55 -6.73 4.27
C GLU A 104 7.44 -5.80 3.78
N VAL A 105 7.62 -5.28 2.56
CA VAL A 105 6.63 -4.49 1.83
C VAL A 105 6.44 -5.05 0.43
N GLU A 106 5.24 -4.94 -0.11
CA GLU A 106 4.93 -5.35 -1.48
C GLU A 106 4.99 -4.13 -2.42
N VAL A 107 5.61 -4.30 -3.59
CA VAL A 107 5.65 -3.26 -4.64
C VAL A 107 4.84 -3.72 -5.84
N ARG A 108 3.82 -2.95 -6.21
CA ARG A 108 2.92 -3.23 -7.34
C ARG A 108 2.84 -2.06 -8.28
N ARG A 109 2.99 -2.29 -9.58
CA ARG A 109 2.74 -1.26 -10.60
C ARG A 109 1.24 -0.98 -10.67
N VAL A 110 0.87 0.30 -10.72
CA VAL A 110 -0.49 0.74 -11.01
C VAL A 110 -0.72 0.65 -12.51
N VAL A 111 -1.85 0.07 -12.92
CA VAL A 111 -2.26 0.05 -14.33
C VAL A 111 -2.61 1.46 -14.78
N GLU A 112 -2.02 1.91 -15.88
CA GLU A 112 -2.23 3.22 -16.49
C GLU A 112 -2.86 3.09 -17.89
N GLU A 113 -3.41 4.17 -18.43
CA GLU A 113 -4.03 4.17 -19.76
C GLU A 113 -3.07 3.69 -20.86
N ALA A 114 -1.78 4.04 -20.73
CA ALA A 114 -0.73 3.61 -21.64
C ALA A 114 -0.52 2.08 -21.63
N ASP A 115 -0.92 1.39 -20.56
CA ASP A 115 -0.77 -0.05 -20.45
C ASP A 115 -1.84 -0.81 -21.25
N PHE A 116 -2.87 -0.16 -21.80
CA PHE A 116 -3.92 -0.78 -22.62
C PHE A 116 -3.55 -0.87 -24.13
N GLY A 117 -2.27 -0.73 -24.47
CA GLY A 117 -1.77 -0.84 -25.83
C GLY A 117 -1.83 -2.27 -26.41
N PRO A 118 -1.56 -2.44 -27.72
CA PRO A 118 -1.61 -3.75 -28.40
C PRO A 118 -0.73 -4.85 -27.76
N ASP A 119 0.32 -4.47 -27.05
CA ASP A 119 1.27 -5.37 -26.37
C ASP A 119 1.06 -5.43 -24.84
N SER A 120 -0.15 -5.12 -24.38
CA SER A 120 -0.51 -5.09 -22.94
C SER A 120 -0.35 -6.43 -22.25
N ASP A 121 0.36 -6.44 -21.12
CA ASP A 121 0.40 -7.56 -20.16
C ASP A 121 -0.71 -7.48 -19.09
N VAL A 122 -1.51 -6.39 -19.07
CA VAL A 122 -2.55 -6.11 -18.05
C VAL A 122 -3.60 -7.23 -17.97
N PHE A 123 -3.88 -7.88 -19.10
CA PHE A 123 -4.83 -8.99 -19.20
C PHE A 123 -4.20 -10.25 -19.79
N ALA A 124 -2.87 -10.34 -19.88
CA ALA A 124 -2.23 -11.55 -20.34
C ALA A 124 -2.55 -12.68 -19.36
N SER A 125 -3.32 -13.66 -19.85
CA SER A 125 -3.76 -14.86 -19.12
C SER A 125 -2.60 -15.79 -18.80
#